data_AF-M0LY87-F1
#
_entry.id   AF-M0LY87-F1
#
_cell.length_a   1.000
_cell.length_b   1.000
_cell.length_c   1.000
_cell.angle_alpha   90.00
_cell.angle_beta   90.00
_cell.angle_gamma   90.00
#
_symmetry.space_group_name_H-M   'P 1'
#
loop_
_entity.id
_entity.type
_entity.pdbx_description
1 polymer ?
#
loop_
_entity_poly.entity_id
_entity_poly.type
_entity_poly.pdbx_seq_one_letter_code
_entity_poly.pdbx_strand_id
1 'polypeptide(L)'
;MTRVTAERFFGGTDQRIEYLHSTLRFVSSQTPTEHDLTNWILENTPANSKLTIERNISFLESIDLLDQTPDGYQPTNKGEAFWRHDEPLVMYEGLATAVDGFREIARAIPNGHRTIDAIQDHLQQSYPDHELPTGVVSRHLEWLEALNVVTNRDGTYAIPIEDGTFEVGETYSRWFIHDVLGGERYRGISRTNDQPLLFVFTGDAGDDHGYEDEFLEDDTFLYTGEGTVGDMTMDDGNEAIRTHKQNDDTLHLFENTALPWIVTYLGQYEYVGHRRTELPDENGDLRAAFRFQLAPVGGTEVELETTPNSLSEQELFEKATQSAPTPAEHEPTATSSSTRSYPRSDIVRKFALRVADGVCQGCEEDAPFLNDHNEPFLEVHHLTRRSDGGPDAPANVIALCPNCHRRVHEGRDGDAFNRRLKAKAAARTETYR
;
A
#
# COMPACT_ATOMS: atom_id res chain seq x y z
N MET A 1 26.90 -3.27 7.69
CA MET A 1 27.16 -4.23 6.60
C MET A 1 27.93 -3.53 5.50
N THR A 2 28.87 -4.22 4.86
CA THR A 2 29.53 -3.71 3.65
C THR A 2 28.49 -3.69 2.54
N ARG A 3 28.27 -2.55 1.89
CA ARG A 3 27.33 -2.47 0.76
C ARG A 3 27.85 -3.29 -0.42
N VAL A 4 26.91 -3.83 -1.21
CA VAL A 4 27.17 -4.76 -2.30
C VAL A 4 26.75 -4.17 -3.65
N THR A 5 27.28 -4.74 -4.74
CA THR A 5 26.78 -4.46 -6.08
C THR A 5 25.47 -5.22 -6.31
N ALA A 6 24.52 -4.62 -7.01
CA ALA A 6 23.32 -5.33 -7.43
C ALA A 6 23.69 -6.52 -8.31
N GLU A 7 23.28 -7.72 -7.88
CA GLU A 7 23.31 -8.91 -8.72
C GLU A 7 21.98 -9.02 -9.46
N ARG A 8 22.04 -9.50 -10.70
CA ARG A 8 20.83 -9.96 -11.40
C ARG A 8 20.57 -11.38 -10.93
N PHE A 9 19.44 -11.59 -10.25
CA PHE A 9 18.93 -12.95 -10.13
C PHE A 9 18.51 -13.45 -11.52
N PHE A 10 18.43 -14.77 -11.70
CA PHE A 10 18.28 -15.40 -13.00
C PHE A 10 16.99 -14.96 -13.71
N GLY A 11 17.02 -14.85 -15.05
CA GLY A 11 15.88 -14.43 -15.88
C GLY A 11 15.88 -12.95 -16.29
N GLY A 12 14.96 -12.59 -17.19
CA GLY A 12 14.61 -11.19 -17.48
C GLY A 12 13.81 -10.58 -16.33
N THR A 13 13.37 -9.31 -16.45
CA THR A 13 12.61 -8.61 -15.40
C THR A 13 11.43 -9.42 -14.88
N ASP A 14 10.63 -9.99 -15.78
CA ASP A 14 9.39 -10.70 -15.43
C ASP A 14 9.68 -12.06 -14.77
N GLN A 15 10.57 -12.87 -15.36
CA GLN A 15 10.86 -14.21 -14.84
C GLN A 15 11.72 -14.17 -13.57
N ARG A 16 12.41 -13.06 -13.30
CA ARG A 16 13.27 -12.92 -12.12
C ARG A 16 12.48 -13.09 -10.83
N ILE A 17 11.34 -12.42 -10.72
CA ILE A 17 10.47 -12.50 -9.54
C ILE A 17 9.92 -13.92 -9.38
N GLU A 18 9.49 -14.55 -10.48
CA GLU A 18 9.02 -15.94 -10.46
C GLU A 18 10.09 -16.92 -9.97
N TYR A 19 11.33 -16.79 -10.46
CA TYR A 19 12.44 -17.63 -10.02
C TYR A 19 12.82 -17.39 -8.56
N LEU A 20 12.78 -16.13 -8.09
CA LEU A 20 12.99 -15.82 -6.67
C LEU A 20 11.89 -16.43 -5.79
N HIS A 21 10.61 -16.31 -6.18
CA HIS A 21 9.49 -16.94 -5.47
C HIS A 21 9.67 -18.45 -5.37
N SER A 22 9.98 -19.11 -6.50
CA SER A 22 10.18 -20.56 -6.51
C SER A 22 11.37 -20.99 -5.64
N THR A 23 12.45 -20.21 -5.63
CA THR A 23 13.64 -20.45 -4.80
C THR A 23 13.31 -20.33 -3.33
N LEU A 24 12.70 -19.22 -2.89
CA LEU A 24 12.38 -18.98 -1.48
C LEU A 24 11.31 -19.94 -0.97
N ARG A 25 10.35 -20.34 -1.82
CA ARG A 25 9.40 -21.41 -1.51
C ARG A 25 10.10 -22.74 -1.27
N PHE A 26 11.06 -23.10 -2.12
CA PHE A 26 11.85 -24.33 -1.94
C PHE A 26 12.62 -24.27 -0.61
N VAL A 27 13.33 -23.17 -0.34
CA VAL A 27 14.08 -22.95 0.90
C VAL A 27 13.16 -23.08 2.12
N SER A 28 12.02 -22.38 2.14
CA SER A 28 11.02 -22.44 3.23
C SER A 28 10.54 -23.88 3.50
N SER A 29 10.40 -24.69 2.44
CA SER A 29 9.85 -26.05 2.55
C SER A 29 10.86 -27.13 2.93
N GLN A 30 12.16 -26.93 2.68
CA GLN A 30 13.18 -27.98 2.83
C GLN A 30 14.34 -27.62 3.74
N THR A 31 14.53 -26.34 4.09
CA THR A 31 15.71 -25.85 4.79
C THR A 31 17.01 -26.40 4.18
N PRO A 32 17.26 -26.18 2.87
CA PRO A 32 18.29 -26.90 2.12
C PRO A 32 19.70 -26.52 2.59
N THR A 33 20.63 -27.45 2.48
CA THR A 33 22.06 -27.13 2.57
C THR A 33 22.48 -26.25 1.39
N GLU A 34 23.64 -25.60 1.47
CA GLU A 34 24.21 -24.84 0.34
C GLU A 34 24.33 -25.69 -0.93
N HIS A 35 24.72 -26.97 -0.77
CA HIS A 35 24.82 -27.92 -1.86
C HIS A 35 23.46 -28.18 -2.53
N ASP A 36 22.44 -28.45 -1.72
CA ASP A 36 21.10 -28.76 -2.20
C ASP A 36 20.44 -27.54 -2.85
N LEU A 37 20.61 -26.36 -2.25
CA LEU A 37 20.12 -25.10 -2.82
C LEU A 37 20.79 -24.80 -4.17
N THR A 38 22.11 -24.97 -4.26
CA THR A 38 22.84 -24.75 -5.51
C THR A 38 22.38 -25.69 -6.61
N ASN A 39 22.20 -26.98 -6.29
CA ASN A 39 21.72 -27.96 -7.28
C ASN A 39 20.29 -27.65 -7.70
N TRP A 40 19.42 -27.29 -6.75
CA TRP A 40 18.04 -26.93 -7.06
C TRP A 40 17.97 -25.72 -8.00
N ILE A 41 18.77 -24.68 -7.75
CA ILE A 41 18.84 -23.48 -8.60
C ILE A 41 19.34 -23.83 -10.01
N LEU A 42 20.34 -24.71 -10.15
CA LEU A 42 20.83 -25.18 -11.47
C LEU A 42 19.76 -25.92 -12.26
N GLU A 43 18.88 -26.66 -11.58
CA GLU A 43 17.85 -27.48 -12.22
C GLU A 43 16.58 -26.70 -12.56
N ASN A 44 16.26 -25.65 -11.81
CA ASN A 44 14.97 -24.96 -11.86
C ASN A 44 15.06 -23.52 -12.40
N THR A 45 16.25 -23.02 -12.69
CA THR A 45 16.47 -21.68 -13.25
C THR A 45 17.44 -21.73 -14.43
N PRO A 46 17.57 -20.66 -15.23
CA PRO A 46 18.58 -20.56 -16.29
C PRO A 46 20.04 -20.52 -15.80
N ALA A 47 20.31 -20.69 -14.51
CA ALA A 47 21.65 -20.67 -13.95
C ALA A 47 22.54 -21.76 -14.57
N ASN A 48 23.78 -21.39 -14.91
CA ASN A 48 24.73 -22.30 -15.55
C ASN A 48 26.12 -22.32 -14.88
N SER A 49 26.25 -21.63 -13.74
CA SER A 49 27.53 -21.39 -13.07
C SER A 49 27.34 -21.40 -11.56
N LYS A 50 28.04 -22.32 -10.86
CA LYS A 50 28.01 -22.41 -9.39
C LYS A 50 28.49 -21.13 -8.72
N LEU A 51 29.59 -20.55 -9.23
CA LEU A 51 30.13 -19.28 -8.74
C LEU A 51 29.10 -18.14 -8.84
N THR A 52 28.29 -18.13 -9.91
CA THR A 52 27.23 -17.14 -10.08
C THR A 52 26.09 -17.38 -9.09
N ILE A 53 25.77 -18.64 -8.79
CA ILE A 53 24.75 -19.00 -7.80
C ILE A 53 25.19 -18.61 -6.40
N GLU A 54 26.44 -18.90 -6.02
CA GLU A 54 27.02 -18.51 -4.73
C GLU A 54 26.91 -16.99 -4.52
N ARG A 55 27.28 -16.19 -5.53
CA ARG A 55 27.11 -14.72 -5.49
C ARG A 55 25.65 -14.29 -5.34
N ASN A 56 24.72 -14.97 -6.01
CA ASN A 56 23.29 -14.67 -5.90
C ASN A 56 22.75 -15.01 -4.51
N ILE A 57 23.15 -16.15 -3.93
CA ILE A 57 22.77 -16.53 -2.57
C ILE A 57 23.26 -15.48 -1.57
N SER A 58 24.54 -15.10 -1.64
CA SER A 58 25.08 -14.03 -0.79
C SER A 58 24.39 -12.68 -1.02
N PHE A 59 23.95 -12.39 -2.25
CA PHE A 59 23.16 -11.20 -2.52
C PHE A 59 21.79 -11.26 -1.82
N LEU A 60 21.07 -12.39 -1.88
CA LEU A 60 19.80 -12.59 -1.18
C LEU A 60 19.93 -12.45 0.34
N GLU A 61 21.05 -12.92 0.91
CA GLU A 61 21.37 -12.69 2.32
C GLU A 61 21.59 -11.19 2.60
N SER A 62 22.31 -10.49 1.71
CA SER A 62 22.60 -9.06 1.90
C SER A 62 21.36 -8.17 1.87
N ILE A 63 20.33 -8.53 1.09
CA ILE A 63 19.05 -7.80 1.01
C ILE A 63 18.00 -8.35 1.99
N ASP A 64 18.42 -9.19 2.94
CA ASP A 64 17.58 -9.70 4.03
C ASP A 64 16.39 -10.54 3.52
N LEU A 65 16.60 -11.38 2.49
CA LEU A 65 15.59 -12.36 2.04
C LEU A 65 15.91 -13.79 2.47
N LEU A 66 17.18 -14.07 2.78
CA LEU A 66 17.67 -15.41 3.11
C LEU A 66 18.62 -15.32 4.30
N ASP A 67 18.59 -16.31 5.18
CA ASP A 67 19.55 -16.49 6.26
C ASP A 67 20.20 -17.86 6.18
N GLN A 68 21.52 -17.91 6.41
CA GLN A 68 22.24 -19.15 6.65
C GLN A 68 22.17 -19.53 8.13
N THR A 69 21.65 -20.72 8.42
CA THR A 69 21.59 -21.31 9.76
C THR A 69 22.48 -22.57 9.84
N PRO A 70 22.75 -23.11 11.05
CA PRO A 70 23.46 -24.38 11.18
C PRO A 70 22.79 -25.56 10.46
N ASP A 71 21.48 -25.51 10.29
CA ASP A 71 20.68 -26.57 9.66
C ASP A 71 20.55 -26.41 8.14
N GLY A 72 20.97 -25.27 7.58
CA GLY A 72 20.80 -24.92 6.17
C GLY A 72 20.28 -23.50 6.00
N TYR A 73 19.80 -23.18 4.79
CA TYR A 73 19.22 -21.88 4.48
C TYR A 73 17.74 -21.82 4.87
N GLN A 74 17.31 -20.67 5.37
CA GLN A 74 15.90 -20.37 5.65
C GLN A 74 15.57 -18.97 5.11
N PRO A 75 14.34 -18.70 4.64
CA PRO A 75 13.94 -17.33 4.35
C PRO A 75 13.84 -16.53 5.65
N THR A 76 14.19 -15.26 5.60
CA THR A 76 13.93 -14.31 6.69
C THR A 76 12.41 -14.03 6.78
N ASN A 77 11.96 -13.24 7.76
CA ASN A 77 10.57 -12.77 7.79
C ASN A 77 10.19 -12.02 6.50
N LYS A 78 11.10 -11.22 5.96
CA LYS A 78 10.92 -10.50 4.69
C LYS A 78 10.94 -11.46 3.51
N GLY A 79 11.81 -12.46 3.52
CA GLY A 79 11.84 -13.54 2.54
C GLY A 79 10.52 -14.33 2.50
N GLU A 80 9.99 -14.72 3.66
CA GLU A 80 8.68 -15.36 3.79
C GLU A 80 7.55 -14.46 3.30
N ALA A 81 7.56 -13.18 3.69
CA ALA A 81 6.58 -12.19 3.26
C ALA A 81 6.52 -12.08 1.72
N PHE A 82 7.69 -11.93 1.09
CA PHE A 82 7.83 -11.77 -0.36
C PHE A 82 7.16 -12.91 -1.14
N TRP A 83 7.55 -14.17 -0.90
CA TRP A 83 7.03 -15.28 -1.71
C TRP A 83 5.61 -15.73 -1.32
N ARG A 84 5.21 -15.60 -0.04
CA ARG A 84 3.87 -16.02 0.40
C ARG A 84 2.77 -15.06 0.00
N HIS A 85 3.07 -13.77 -0.01
CA HIS A 85 2.09 -12.71 -0.29
C HIS A 85 2.13 -12.20 -1.73
N ASP A 86 3.13 -12.62 -2.52
CA ASP A 86 3.31 -12.18 -3.91
C ASP A 86 3.46 -10.64 -3.98
N GLU A 87 4.22 -10.08 -3.04
CA GLU A 87 4.39 -8.64 -2.85
C GLU A 87 5.88 -8.26 -3.00
N PRO A 88 6.33 -7.91 -4.22
CA PRO A 88 7.74 -7.60 -4.47
C PRO A 88 8.25 -6.37 -3.73
N LEU A 89 7.37 -5.42 -3.38
CA LEU A 89 7.77 -4.15 -2.76
C LEU A 89 8.46 -4.33 -1.40
N VAL A 90 8.25 -5.47 -0.71
CA VAL A 90 8.94 -5.76 0.56
C VAL A 90 10.46 -5.85 0.38
N MET A 91 10.94 -6.11 -0.84
CA MET A 91 12.38 -6.14 -1.15
C MET A 91 13.00 -4.75 -1.25
N TYR A 92 12.20 -3.69 -1.47
CA TYR A 92 12.73 -2.37 -1.80
C TYR A 92 13.68 -1.84 -0.71
N GLU A 93 13.30 -1.97 0.57
CA GLU A 93 14.18 -1.58 1.68
C GLU A 93 15.51 -2.34 1.66
N GLY A 94 15.47 -3.67 1.49
CA GLY A 94 16.67 -4.50 1.42
C GLY A 94 17.60 -4.06 0.30
N LEU A 95 17.05 -3.81 -0.89
CA LEU A 95 17.79 -3.28 -2.03
C LEU A 95 18.36 -1.88 -1.73
N ALA A 96 17.54 -0.95 -1.25
CA ALA A 96 17.95 0.43 -0.98
C ALA A 96 19.02 0.56 0.11
N THR A 97 19.06 -0.39 1.05
CA THR A 97 20.02 -0.40 2.17
C THR A 97 21.31 -1.13 1.83
N ALA A 98 21.22 -2.28 1.15
CA ALA A 98 22.38 -3.13 0.87
C ALA A 98 23.10 -2.76 -0.43
N VAL A 99 22.38 -2.25 -1.44
CA VAL A 99 22.93 -1.99 -2.77
C VAL A 99 23.45 -0.56 -2.90
N ASP A 100 24.74 -0.44 -3.25
CA ASP A 100 25.37 0.86 -3.47
C ASP A 100 24.67 1.67 -4.58
N GLY A 101 24.27 2.90 -4.25
CA GLY A 101 23.68 3.84 -5.21
C GLY A 101 22.24 3.56 -5.63
N PHE A 102 21.59 2.50 -5.12
CA PHE A 102 20.23 2.13 -5.50
C PHE A 102 19.21 3.25 -5.24
N ARG A 103 19.24 3.78 -4.02
CA ARG A 103 18.40 4.90 -3.62
C ARG A 103 18.66 6.18 -4.41
N GLU A 104 19.92 6.45 -4.75
CA GLU A 104 20.29 7.67 -5.44
C GLU A 104 19.76 7.67 -6.89
N ILE A 105 19.60 6.50 -7.51
CA ILE A 105 18.92 6.37 -8.82
C ILE A 105 17.42 6.64 -8.70
N ALA A 106 16.76 6.06 -7.69
CA ALA A 106 15.34 6.33 -7.44
C ALA A 106 15.07 7.83 -7.23
N ARG A 107 16.01 8.55 -6.60
CA ARG A 107 15.98 10.01 -6.41
C ARG A 107 16.32 10.82 -7.66
N ALA A 108 17.14 10.30 -8.57
CA ALA A 108 17.55 11.03 -9.76
C ALA A 108 16.40 11.19 -10.77
N ILE A 109 15.51 10.19 -10.87
CA ILE A 109 14.42 10.17 -11.86
C ILE A 109 13.44 11.36 -11.67
N PRO A 110 12.87 11.60 -10.47
CA PRO A 110 11.97 12.74 -10.25
C PRO A 110 12.63 14.09 -10.52
N ASN A 111 13.95 14.17 -10.29
CA ASN A 111 14.77 15.36 -10.56
C ASN A 111 15.10 15.57 -12.05
N GLY A 112 14.46 14.82 -12.96
CA GLY A 112 14.56 15.01 -14.40
C GLY A 112 15.65 14.19 -15.10
N HIS A 113 16.39 13.36 -14.37
CA HIS A 113 17.36 12.44 -14.97
C HIS A 113 16.64 11.17 -15.43
N ARG A 114 16.12 11.21 -16.65
CA ARG A 114 15.17 10.21 -17.18
C ARG A 114 15.80 9.14 -18.07
N THR A 115 17.09 9.22 -18.41
CA THR A 115 17.78 8.24 -19.26
C THR A 115 18.96 7.64 -18.51
N ILE A 116 19.41 6.45 -18.93
CA ILE A 116 20.59 5.79 -18.33
C ILE A 116 21.80 6.73 -18.32
N ASP A 117 22.09 7.38 -19.44
CA ASP A 117 23.23 8.30 -19.56
C ASP A 117 23.07 9.52 -18.65
N ALA A 118 21.87 10.12 -18.60
CA ALA A 118 21.62 11.29 -17.75
C ALA A 118 21.74 10.97 -16.26
N ILE A 119 21.29 9.77 -15.84
CA ILE A 119 21.42 9.30 -14.45
C ILE A 119 22.88 9.00 -14.15
N GLN A 120 23.58 8.30 -15.05
CA GLN A 120 25.00 7.98 -14.91
C GLN A 120 25.85 9.25 -14.75
N ASP A 121 25.63 10.25 -15.61
CA ASP A 121 26.32 11.54 -15.57
C ASP A 121 26.02 12.29 -14.27
N HIS A 122 24.75 12.32 -13.84
CA HIS A 122 24.35 12.95 -12.58
C HIS A 122 25.05 12.31 -11.37
N LEU A 123 25.03 10.98 -11.27
CA LEU A 123 25.68 10.27 -10.18
C LEU A 123 27.19 10.51 -10.18
N GLN A 124 27.84 10.51 -11.35
CA GLN A 124 29.29 10.73 -11.44
C GLN A 124 29.67 12.15 -11.01
N GLN A 125 28.82 13.14 -11.31
CA GLN A 125 29.01 14.53 -10.89
C GLN A 125 28.78 14.71 -9.38
N SER A 126 27.79 14.01 -8.82
CA SER A 126 27.48 14.05 -7.38
C SER A 126 28.54 13.35 -6.53
N TYR A 127 29.26 12.36 -7.11
CA TYR A 127 30.30 11.58 -6.42
C TYR A 127 31.60 11.52 -7.27
N PRO A 128 32.32 12.65 -7.43
CA PRO A 128 33.46 12.74 -8.35
C PRO A 128 34.65 11.85 -7.96
N ASP A 129 34.79 11.51 -6.68
CA ASP A 129 35.85 10.65 -6.17
C ASP A 129 35.53 9.15 -6.28
N HIS A 130 34.34 8.80 -6.75
CA HIS A 130 33.89 7.42 -6.91
C HIS A 130 33.80 7.05 -8.39
N GLU A 131 34.54 6.02 -8.79
CA GLU A 131 34.46 5.49 -10.15
C GLU A 131 33.21 4.59 -10.28
N LEU A 132 32.18 5.09 -10.95
CA LEU A 132 30.93 4.34 -11.13
C LEU A 132 31.12 3.20 -12.14
N PRO A 133 30.86 1.94 -11.77
CA PRO A 133 31.01 0.81 -12.69
C PRO A 133 30.07 0.92 -13.90
N THR A 134 30.57 0.55 -15.08
CA THR A 134 29.73 0.47 -16.30
C THR A 134 28.52 -0.45 -16.08
N GLY A 135 27.33 0.05 -16.45
CA GLY A 135 26.08 -0.70 -16.36
C GLY A 135 25.48 -0.80 -14.96
N VAL A 136 26.02 -0.09 -13.95
CA VAL A 136 25.41 -0.03 -12.61
C VAL A 136 24.00 0.55 -12.67
N VAL A 137 23.82 1.64 -13.43
CA VAL A 137 22.51 2.30 -13.57
C VAL A 137 21.48 1.37 -14.19
N SER A 138 21.83 0.69 -15.28
CA SER A 138 20.93 -0.27 -15.94
C SER A 138 20.52 -1.42 -15.01
N ARG A 139 21.45 -1.98 -14.22
CA ARG A 139 21.12 -3.06 -13.28
C ARG A 139 20.14 -2.62 -12.20
N HIS A 140 20.28 -1.40 -11.68
CA HIS A 140 19.39 -0.88 -10.66
C HIS A 140 18.01 -0.54 -11.24
N LEU A 141 17.97 0.07 -12.43
CA LEU A 141 16.72 0.35 -13.13
C LEU A 141 15.94 -0.94 -13.43
N GLU A 142 16.62 -2.01 -13.86
CA GLU A 142 15.97 -3.31 -14.06
C GLU A 142 15.38 -3.91 -12.78
N TRP A 143 15.90 -3.58 -11.60
CA TRP A 143 15.31 -3.98 -10.33
C TRP A 143 14.11 -3.10 -10.01
N LEU A 144 14.20 -1.79 -10.21
CA LEU A 144 13.06 -0.87 -10.03
C LEU A 144 11.90 -1.20 -10.99
N GLU A 145 12.20 -1.58 -12.23
CA GLU A 145 11.22 -2.09 -13.21
C GLU A 145 10.61 -3.41 -12.73
N ALA A 146 11.41 -4.37 -12.26
CA ALA A 146 10.91 -5.65 -11.74
C ALA A 146 10.04 -5.51 -10.47
N LEU A 147 10.20 -4.40 -9.74
CA LEU A 147 9.36 -4.03 -8.59
C LEU A 147 8.11 -3.23 -9.00
N ASN A 148 7.92 -2.95 -10.30
CA ASN A 148 6.86 -2.09 -10.84
C ASN A 148 6.81 -0.67 -10.25
N VAL A 149 7.95 -0.16 -9.73
CA VAL A 149 8.02 1.20 -9.16
C VAL A 149 8.52 2.25 -10.15
N VAL A 150 9.03 1.81 -11.29
CA VAL A 150 9.48 2.65 -12.41
C VAL A 150 8.88 2.11 -13.70
N THR A 151 8.44 3.02 -14.57
CA THR A 151 8.03 2.71 -15.94
C THR A 151 9.10 3.15 -16.93
N ASN A 152 9.24 2.43 -18.04
CA ASN A 152 10.20 2.74 -19.09
C ASN A 152 9.47 2.81 -20.43
N ARG A 153 9.58 3.95 -21.11
CA ARG A 153 9.04 4.17 -22.46
C ARG A 153 10.18 4.63 -23.35
N ASP A 154 10.59 3.77 -24.28
CA ASP A 154 11.65 4.04 -25.26
C ASP A 154 12.97 4.56 -24.63
N GLY A 155 13.36 4.01 -23.48
CA GLY A 155 14.58 4.39 -22.75
C GLY A 155 14.44 5.63 -21.87
N THR A 156 13.22 6.14 -21.72
CA THR A 156 12.87 7.22 -20.80
C THR A 156 12.13 6.63 -19.59
N TYR A 157 12.71 6.79 -18.41
CA TYR A 157 12.22 6.25 -17.15
C TYR A 157 11.37 7.27 -16.41
N ALA A 158 10.26 6.86 -15.80
CA ALA A 158 9.39 7.69 -14.98
C ALA A 158 8.87 6.94 -13.75
N ILE A 159 8.68 7.66 -12.64
CA ILE A 159 8.11 7.11 -11.41
C ILE A 159 6.65 7.53 -11.31
N PRO A 160 5.69 6.60 -11.21
CA PRO A 160 4.25 6.94 -11.21
C PRO A 160 3.82 7.92 -10.12
N ILE A 161 4.46 7.87 -8.94
CA ILE A 161 4.08 8.67 -7.77
C ILE A 161 4.85 10.01 -7.65
N GLU A 162 5.67 10.38 -8.63
CA GLU A 162 6.63 11.49 -8.50
C GLU A 162 6.01 12.88 -8.36
N ASP A 163 4.74 13.03 -8.73
CA ASP A 163 3.93 14.24 -8.57
C ASP A 163 3.02 14.21 -7.34
N GLY A 164 3.18 13.21 -6.46
CA GLY A 164 2.34 13.03 -5.27
C GLY A 164 0.98 12.38 -5.55
N THR A 165 0.76 11.88 -6.77
CA THR A 165 -0.47 11.15 -7.10
C THR A 165 -0.41 9.70 -6.63
N PHE A 166 -1.45 9.26 -5.92
CA PHE A 166 -1.60 7.90 -5.44
C PHE A 166 -2.98 7.35 -5.80
N GLU A 167 -3.05 6.04 -6.01
CA GLU A 167 -4.28 5.32 -6.32
C GLU A 167 -4.86 4.71 -5.04
N VAL A 168 -6.14 4.99 -4.82
CA VAL A 168 -6.83 4.66 -3.58
C VAL A 168 -7.05 3.14 -3.51
N GLY A 169 -6.55 2.52 -2.44
CA GLY A 169 -6.54 1.08 -2.23
C GLY A 169 -5.30 0.35 -2.78
N GLU A 170 -4.42 1.05 -3.50
CA GLU A 170 -3.15 0.49 -3.96
C GLU A 170 -2.09 0.49 -2.85
N THR A 171 -1.18 -0.48 -2.92
CA THR A 171 -0.07 -0.62 -1.99
C THR A 171 1.19 0.06 -2.49
N TYR A 172 1.95 0.62 -1.56
CA TYR A 172 3.18 1.33 -1.83
C TYR A 172 4.24 0.96 -0.81
N SER A 173 5.51 0.97 -1.24
CA SER A 173 6.63 0.94 -0.29
C SER A 173 6.78 2.32 0.34
N ARG A 174 6.61 2.42 1.66
CA ARG A 174 6.84 3.66 2.41
C ARG A 174 8.27 4.17 2.26
N TRP A 175 9.24 3.25 2.15
CA TRP A 175 10.62 3.61 1.84
C TRP A 175 10.75 4.30 0.49
N PHE A 176 10.10 3.75 -0.54
CA PHE A 176 10.11 4.33 -1.88
C PHE A 176 9.42 5.68 -1.92
N ILE A 177 8.25 5.83 -1.28
CA ILE A 177 7.55 7.12 -1.14
C ILE A 177 8.52 8.21 -0.65
N HIS A 178 9.22 7.95 0.45
CA HIS A 178 10.13 8.94 1.04
C HIS A 178 11.45 9.09 0.29
N ASP A 179 11.85 8.11 -0.52
CA ASP A 179 13.00 8.27 -1.41
C ASP A 179 12.66 9.14 -2.62
N VAL A 180 11.39 9.16 -3.06
CA VAL A 180 10.91 9.92 -4.22
C VAL A 180 10.44 11.32 -3.83
N LEU A 181 9.62 11.44 -2.79
CA LEU A 181 8.90 12.66 -2.41
C LEU A 181 9.49 13.36 -1.16
N GLY A 182 10.48 12.74 -0.51
CA GLY A 182 11.09 13.28 0.72
C GLY A 182 10.22 13.06 1.97
N GLY A 183 10.48 13.84 3.02
CA GLY A 183 9.84 13.68 4.34
C GLY A 183 10.53 12.66 5.26
N GLU A 184 9.95 12.48 6.45
CA GLU A 184 10.42 11.61 7.53
C GLU A 184 9.73 10.24 7.56
N ARG A 185 10.42 9.23 7.02
CA ARG A 185 9.90 7.86 6.86
C ARG A 185 9.50 7.10 8.12
N TYR A 186 9.82 7.59 9.30
CA TYR A 186 9.53 6.92 10.58
C TYR A 186 8.42 7.62 11.37
N ARG A 187 8.00 8.84 10.99
CA ARG A 187 6.99 9.60 11.73
C ARG A 187 5.59 9.27 11.25
N GLY A 188 4.62 9.18 12.16
CA GLY A 188 3.20 9.02 11.80
C GLY A 188 2.70 10.18 10.95
N ILE A 189 3.18 11.40 11.22
CA ILE A 189 2.88 12.60 10.43
C ILE A 189 4.17 13.07 9.77
N SER A 190 4.17 13.19 8.45
CA SER A 190 5.36 13.59 7.69
C SER A 190 5.02 14.60 6.60
N ARG A 191 5.66 15.76 6.66
CA ARG A 191 5.55 16.79 5.63
C ARG A 191 6.70 16.66 4.64
N THR A 192 6.41 16.74 3.35
CA THR A 192 7.44 16.76 2.31
C THR A 192 8.07 18.15 2.19
N ASN A 193 9.34 18.24 1.79
CA ASN A 193 10.06 19.51 1.72
C ASN A 193 9.86 20.25 0.39
N ASP A 194 9.73 19.51 -0.71
CA ASP A 194 9.78 20.06 -2.07
C ASP A 194 8.40 20.15 -2.73
N GLN A 195 7.40 19.47 -2.17
CA GLN A 195 6.01 19.46 -2.61
C GLN A 195 5.09 19.75 -1.41
N PRO A 196 3.89 20.32 -1.62
CA PRO A 196 2.95 20.61 -0.55
C PRO A 196 2.13 19.34 -0.19
N LEU A 197 2.82 18.29 0.27
CA LEU A 197 2.22 17.03 0.67
C LEU A 197 2.42 16.80 2.17
N LEU A 198 1.35 16.39 2.84
CA LEU A 198 1.35 15.96 4.23
C LEU A 198 0.89 14.50 4.30
N PHE A 199 1.80 13.59 4.60
CA PHE A 199 1.50 12.18 4.78
C PHE A 199 1.12 11.90 6.24
N VAL A 200 0.02 11.16 6.42
CA VAL A 200 -0.40 10.62 7.71
C VAL A 200 -0.42 9.10 7.58
N PHE A 201 0.26 8.41 8.49
CA PHE A 201 0.35 6.95 8.55
C PHE A 201 -0.33 6.45 9.83
N THR A 202 -1.31 5.56 9.67
CA THR A 202 -2.01 4.87 10.76
C THR A 202 -1.71 3.36 10.78
N GLY A 203 -2.02 2.68 11.88
CA GLY A 203 -1.90 1.22 12.06
C GLY A 203 -1.31 0.81 13.41
N ASP A 204 -1.20 -0.50 13.62
CA ASP A 204 -0.93 -1.16 14.92
C ASP A 204 0.33 -0.69 15.67
N ALA A 205 1.32 -0.12 14.99
CA ALA A 205 2.51 0.43 15.65
C ALA A 205 2.20 1.58 16.62
N GLY A 206 1.01 2.18 16.53
CA GLY A 206 0.53 3.19 17.46
C GLY A 206 0.00 2.63 18.79
N ASP A 207 -0.41 1.35 18.82
CA ASP A 207 -1.02 0.73 20.01
C ASP A 207 -0.04 0.69 21.18
N ASP A 208 1.24 0.42 20.89
CA ASP A 208 2.34 0.45 21.87
C ASP A 208 2.51 1.83 22.53
N HIS A 209 2.04 2.89 21.86
CA HIS A 209 2.07 4.27 22.35
C HIS A 209 0.72 4.73 22.90
N GLY A 210 -0.28 3.87 22.99
CA GLY A 210 -1.65 4.21 23.40
C GLY A 210 -2.39 5.08 22.39
N TYR A 211 -2.07 4.96 21.10
CA TYR A 211 -2.82 5.60 20.04
C TYR A 211 -4.09 4.81 19.73
N GLU A 212 -5.14 5.54 19.38
CA GLU A 212 -6.45 4.97 19.08
C GLU A 212 -6.97 5.63 17.80
N ASP A 213 -6.67 5.02 16.66
CA ASP A 213 -7.14 5.50 15.37
C ASP A 213 -8.39 4.72 14.94
N GLU A 214 -9.41 5.40 14.43
CA GLU A 214 -10.66 4.74 14.03
C GLU A 214 -11.42 5.46 12.93
N PHE A 215 -12.11 4.68 12.10
CA PHE A 215 -13.16 5.18 11.22
C PHE A 215 -14.47 5.31 11.98
N LEU A 216 -15.09 6.48 11.90
CA LEU A 216 -16.39 6.76 12.50
C LEU A 216 -17.54 6.42 11.54
N GLU A 217 -18.76 6.31 12.08
CA GLU A 217 -19.98 6.00 11.30
C GLU A 217 -20.32 7.06 10.24
N ASP A 218 -19.86 8.30 10.42
CA ASP A 218 -20.04 9.40 9.48
C ASP A 218 -18.95 9.45 8.39
N ASP A 219 -18.18 8.38 8.23
CA ASP A 219 -17.06 8.24 7.30
C ASP A 219 -15.90 9.23 7.53
N THR A 220 -15.88 9.94 8.66
CA THR A 220 -14.68 10.65 9.11
C THR A 220 -13.70 9.69 9.79
N PHE A 221 -12.42 10.04 9.73
CA PHE A 221 -11.34 9.32 10.36
C PHE A 221 -10.86 10.09 11.59
N LEU A 222 -10.83 9.43 12.74
CA LEU A 222 -10.37 10.01 13.99
C LEU A 222 -8.93 9.57 14.26
N TYR A 223 -7.99 10.44 13.95
CA TYR A 223 -6.55 10.19 14.06
C TYR A 223 -5.98 10.70 15.38
N THR A 224 -5.10 9.93 16.00
CA THR A 224 -4.37 10.34 17.21
C THR A 224 -3.14 11.15 16.84
N GLY A 225 -3.02 12.35 17.44
CA GLY A 225 -1.88 13.22 17.24
C GLY A 225 -0.55 12.59 17.68
N GLU A 226 0.56 13.19 17.23
CA GLU A 226 1.88 12.76 17.66
C GLU A 226 2.25 13.26 19.06
N GLY A 227 3.14 12.53 19.73
CA GLY A 227 3.60 12.77 21.11
C GLY A 227 3.46 11.50 21.93
N THR A 228 4.57 10.79 22.16
CA THR A 228 4.54 9.44 22.77
C THR A 228 4.53 9.47 24.29
N VAL A 229 5.01 10.54 24.92
CA VAL A 229 5.12 10.68 26.38
C VAL A 229 4.60 12.03 26.85
N GLY A 230 3.75 12.02 27.89
CA GLY A 230 3.13 13.22 28.45
C GLY A 230 2.10 13.89 27.54
N ASP A 231 1.54 15.02 28.01
CA ASP A 231 0.51 15.78 27.29
C ASP A 231 1.00 16.21 25.90
N MET A 232 0.18 15.97 24.88
CA MET A 232 0.52 16.34 23.51
C MET A 232 0.50 17.86 23.32
N THR A 233 1.43 18.34 22.50
CA THR A 233 1.59 19.74 22.12
C THR A 233 1.12 19.99 20.69
N MET A 234 0.60 21.18 20.42
CA MET A 234 0.11 21.57 19.09
C MET A 234 1.25 22.22 18.31
N ASP A 235 2.29 21.45 18.07
CA ASP A 235 3.50 21.78 17.32
C ASP A 235 3.77 20.71 16.25
N ASP A 236 4.79 20.95 15.42
CA ASP A 236 5.26 20.04 14.38
C ASP A 236 4.14 19.37 13.55
N GLY A 237 3.98 18.05 13.65
CA GLY A 237 3.00 17.29 12.89
C GLY A 237 1.56 17.59 13.31
N ASN A 238 1.31 17.80 14.60
CA ASN A 238 -0.02 18.17 15.10
C ASN A 238 -0.46 19.52 14.54
N GLU A 239 0.45 20.50 14.50
CA GLU A 239 0.19 21.78 13.85
C GLU A 239 0.04 21.64 12.33
N ALA A 240 0.84 20.77 11.69
CA ALA A 240 0.76 20.50 10.26
C ALA A 240 -0.63 20.00 9.85
N ILE A 241 -1.23 19.05 10.58
CA ILE A 241 -2.61 18.59 10.34
C ILE A 241 -3.60 19.76 10.44
N ARG A 242 -3.54 20.52 11.54
CA ARG A 242 -4.49 21.62 11.80
C ARG A 242 -4.42 22.72 10.73
N THR A 243 -3.23 22.97 10.19
CA THR A 243 -2.96 24.10 9.30
C THR A 243 -2.76 23.71 7.83
N HIS A 244 -2.82 22.42 7.47
CA HIS A 244 -2.52 21.91 6.12
C HIS A 244 -3.19 22.74 5.01
N LYS A 245 -4.52 22.93 5.10
CA LYS A 245 -5.31 23.72 4.15
C LYS A 245 -4.92 25.21 4.08
N GLN A 246 -4.47 25.79 5.19
CA GLN A 246 -3.99 27.18 5.21
C GLN A 246 -2.62 27.32 4.54
N ASN A 247 -1.83 26.25 4.56
CA ASN A 247 -0.52 26.16 3.93
C ASN A 247 -0.57 25.62 2.50
N ASP A 248 -1.76 25.30 1.99
CA ASP A 248 -1.98 24.64 0.69
C ASP A 248 -1.37 23.22 0.62
N ASP A 249 -1.11 22.60 1.79
CA ASP A 249 -0.67 21.21 1.88
C ASP A 249 -1.87 20.28 1.66
N THR A 250 -1.73 19.29 0.76
CA THR A 250 -2.68 18.19 0.61
C THR A 250 -2.38 17.10 1.64
N LEU A 251 -3.38 16.66 2.41
CA LEU A 251 -3.21 15.63 3.44
C LEU A 251 -3.61 14.26 2.89
N HIS A 252 -2.65 13.35 2.84
CA HIS A 252 -2.75 12.01 2.28
C HIS A 252 -2.68 10.97 3.41
N LEU A 253 -3.74 10.19 3.57
CA LEU A 253 -3.81 9.15 4.60
C LEU A 253 -3.36 7.80 4.03
N PHE A 254 -2.49 7.13 4.77
CA PHE A 254 -1.97 5.79 4.51
C PHE A 254 -2.15 4.92 5.74
N GLU A 255 -2.32 3.63 5.52
CA GLU A 255 -2.43 2.65 6.59
C GLU A 255 -1.39 1.54 6.42
N ASN A 256 -0.73 1.18 7.51
CA ASN A 256 0.25 0.11 7.53
C ASN A 256 -0.44 -1.23 7.26
N THR A 257 0.17 -2.04 6.40
CA THR A 257 -0.25 -3.43 6.24
C THR A 257 0.47 -4.33 7.23
N ALA A 258 0.08 -5.61 7.29
CA ALA A 258 0.84 -6.63 8.02
C ALA A 258 2.25 -6.87 7.44
N LEU A 259 2.53 -6.39 6.23
CA LEU A 259 3.82 -6.53 5.57
C LEU A 259 4.72 -5.34 5.93
N PRO A 260 6.02 -5.58 6.21
CA PRO A 260 6.93 -4.54 6.64
C PRO A 260 7.10 -3.48 5.54
N TRP A 261 6.98 -2.21 5.92
CA TRP A 261 7.16 -1.05 5.04
C TRP A 261 6.15 -0.92 3.89
N ILE A 262 5.14 -1.78 3.85
CA ILE A 262 4.07 -1.69 2.86
C ILE A 262 2.88 -1.00 3.49
N VAL A 263 2.45 0.07 2.83
CA VAL A 263 1.30 0.88 3.22
C VAL A 263 0.27 0.86 2.11
N THR A 264 -1.00 0.96 2.46
CA THR A 264 -2.07 1.15 1.48
C THR A 264 -2.53 2.59 1.53
N TYR A 265 -2.74 3.20 0.37
CA TYR A 265 -3.25 4.57 0.29
C TYR A 265 -4.77 4.62 0.50
N LEU A 266 -5.22 5.38 1.49
CA LEU A 266 -6.64 5.52 1.83
C LEU A 266 -7.31 6.71 1.14
N GLY A 267 -6.52 7.67 0.64
CA GLY A 267 -7.01 8.86 -0.05
C GLY A 267 -6.60 10.17 0.60
N GLN A 268 -7.09 11.27 0.01
CA GLN A 268 -6.91 12.60 0.57
C GLN A 268 -7.98 12.88 1.63
N TYR A 269 -7.59 13.58 2.70
CA TYR A 269 -8.48 14.00 3.78
C TYR A 269 -8.27 15.49 4.12
N GLU A 270 -9.25 16.10 4.77
CA GLU A 270 -9.18 17.45 5.30
C GLU A 270 -9.43 17.46 6.81
N TYR A 271 -8.63 18.25 7.54
CA TYR A 271 -8.90 18.58 8.95
C TYR A 271 -10.26 19.30 9.11
N VAL A 272 -11.13 18.71 9.93
CA VAL A 272 -12.43 19.29 10.31
C VAL A 272 -12.35 19.95 11.69
N GLY A 273 -11.69 19.28 12.63
CA GLY A 273 -11.64 19.67 14.03
C GLY A 273 -10.77 18.73 14.83
N HIS A 274 -10.59 19.00 16.12
CA HIS A 274 -9.99 18.04 17.04
C HIS A 274 -10.61 18.17 18.41
N ARG A 275 -10.47 17.11 19.20
CA ARG A 275 -10.78 17.10 20.63
C ARG A 275 -9.56 16.65 21.43
N ARG A 276 -9.59 16.94 22.73
CA ARG A 276 -8.65 16.36 23.69
C ARG A 276 -9.31 15.19 24.39
N THR A 277 -8.59 14.07 24.47
CA THR A 277 -9.03 12.85 25.15
C THR A 277 -7.91 12.36 26.05
N GLU A 278 -8.24 11.82 27.22
CA GLU A 278 -7.24 11.16 28.07
C GLU A 278 -6.95 9.77 27.49
N LEU A 279 -5.71 9.55 27.05
CA LEU A 279 -5.21 8.26 26.56
C LEU A 279 -3.95 7.88 27.34
N PRO A 280 -3.66 6.59 27.53
CA PRO A 280 -2.37 6.17 28.07
C PRO A 280 -1.25 6.61 27.13
N ASP A 281 -0.10 6.96 27.71
CA ASP A 281 1.14 7.19 26.99
C ASP A 281 2.00 5.91 26.91
N GLU A 282 3.19 5.99 26.31
CA GLU A 282 4.10 4.85 26.18
C GLU A 282 4.52 4.25 27.54
N ASN A 283 4.45 5.01 28.64
CA ASN A 283 4.72 4.53 29.99
C ASN A 283 3.46 4.02 30.70
N GLY A 284 2.29 4.13 30.07
CA GLY A 284 0.97 3.82 30.63
C GLY A 284 0.38 4.93 31.48
N ASP A 285 1.01 6.11 31.53
CA ASP A 285 0.48 7.28 32.25
C ASP A 285 -0.57 7.99 31.38
N LEU A 286 -1.64 8.50 31.99
CA LEU A 286 -2.65 9.24 31.23
C LEU A 286 -2.09 10.59 30.76
N ARG A 287 -2.23 10.85 29.46
CA ARG A 287 -1.90 12.14 28.81
C ARG A 287 -3.12 12.74 28.13
N ALA A 288 -3.16 14.06 28.07
CA ALA A 288 -4.09 14.78 27.19
C ALA A 288 -3.64 14.63 25.73
N ALA A 289 -4.24 13.67 25.03
CA ALA A 289 -3.96 13.39 23.62
C ALA A 289 -4.88 14.21 22.70
N PHE A 290 -4.36 14.65 21.55
CA PHE A 290 -5.18 15.21 20.49
C PHE A 290 -5.79 14.09 19.64
N ARG A 291 -7.10 14.17 19.41
CA ARG A 291 -7.83 13.31 18.47
C ARG A 291 -8.36 14.20 17.34
N PHE A 292 -7.72 14.15 16.18
CA PHE A 292 -8.02 14.92 14.98
C PHE A 292 -9.12 14.23 14.18
N GLN A 293 -10.22 14.95 13.92
CA GLN A 293 -11.26 14.50 13.02
C GLN A 293 -10.93 14.94 11.60
N LEU A 294 -10.74 13.97 10.72
CA LEU A 294 -10.38 14.15 9.32
C LEU A 294 -11.53 13.66 8.43
N ALA A 295 -12.02 14.49 7.51
CA ALA A 295 -13.04 14.09 6.54
C ALA A 295 -12.38 13.76 5.18
N PRO A 296 -12.84 12.74 4.45
CA PRO A 296 -12.32 12.47 3.11
C PRO A 296 -12.59 13.64 2.17
N VAL A 297 -11.61 13.98 1.33
CA VAL A 297 -11.82 14.88 0.18
C VAL A 297 -12.80 14.20 -0.78
N GLY A 298 -13.83 14.94 -1.20
CA GLY A 298 -15.01 14.39 -1.89
C GLY A 298 -16.26 14.32 -0.99
N GLY A 299 -16.09 14.48 0.32
CA GLY A 299 -17.17 14.55 1.30
C GLY A 299 -17.60 13.20 1.86
N THR A 300 -18.41 13.26 2.92
CA THR A 300 -18.99 12.08 3.60
C THR A 300 -20.40 11.76 3.10
N GLU A 301 -20.93 12.60 2.22
CA GLU A 301 -22.30 12.59 1.78
C GLU A 301 -22.38 12.67 0.24
N VAL A 302 -23.35 11.97 -0.33
CA VAL A 302 -23.65 11.96 -1.76
C VAL A 302 -25.01 12.60 -1.99
N GLU A 303 -25.01 13.71 -2.74
CA GLU A 303 -26.24 14.37 -3.16
C GLU A 303 -26.88 13.64 -4.34
N LEU A 304 -28.14 13.21 -4.15
CA LEU A 304 -28.94 12.53 -5.16
C LEU A 304 -30.27 13.25 -5.36
N GLU A 305 -30.71 13.38 -6.62
CA GLU A 305 -32.04 13.92 -6.95
C GLU A 305 -33.17 12.93 -6.62
N THR A 306 -32.84 11.65 -6.44
CA THR A 306 -33.78 10.56 -6.17
C THR A 306 -33.27 9.65 -5.05
N THR A 307 -34.07 8.64 -4.66
CA THR A 307 -33.62 7.65 -3.68
C THR A 307 -32.61 6.68 -4.30
N PRO A 308 -31.59 6.22 -3.56
CA PRO A 308 -30.59 5.28 -4.09
C PRO A 308 -31.20 4.00 -4.67
N ASN A 309 -32.37 3.58 -4.16
CA ASN A 309 -33.04 2.37 -4.63
C ASN A 309 -33.55 2.49 -6.07
N SER A 310 -33.78 3.71 -6.55
CA SER A 310 -34.25 3.98 -7.92
C SER A 310 -33.13 4.16 -8.94
N LEU A 311 -31.87 4.20 -8.51
CA LEU A 311 -30.71 4.25 -9.38
C LEU A 311 -30.42 2.87 -9.98
N SER A 312 -29.93 2.88 -11.21
CA SER A 312 -29.34 1.71 -11.88
C SER A 312 -27.99 1.32 -11.25
N GLU A 313 -27.50 0.13 -11.57
CA GLU A 313 -26.17 -0.33 -11.12
C GLU A 313 -25.05 0.58 -11.59
N GLN A 314 -25.11 1.03 -12.85
CA GLN A 314 -24.14 1.98 -13.42
C GLN A 314 -24.16 3.33 -12.67
N GLU A 315 -25.35 3.89 -12.43
CA GLU A 315 -25.47 5.16 -11.68
C GLU A 315 -24.98 5.02 -10.23
N LEU A 316 -25.27 3.89 -9.58
CA LEU A 316 -24.74 3.59 -8.24
C LEU A 316 -23.21 3.47 -8.25
N PHE A 317 -22.64 2.82 -9.25
CA PHE A 317 -21.19 2.71 -9.42
C PHE A 317 -20.53 4.08 -9.60
N GLU A 318 -21.06 4.90 -10.52
CA GLU A 318 -20.54 6.24 -10.79
C GLU A 318 -20.61 7.12 -9.54
N LYS A 319 -21.75 7.12 -8.84
CA LYS A 319 -21.94 7.90 -7.61
C LYS A 319 -21.03 7.43 -6.48
N ALA A 320 -20.93 6.13 -6.27
CA ALA A 320 -20.05 5.56 -5.25
C ALA A 320 -18.57 5.85 -5.55
N THR A 321 -18.18 5.82 -6.82
CA THR A 321 -16.81 6.14 -7.27
C THR A 321 -16.49 7.62 -7.08
N GLN A 322 -17.42 8.51 -7.45
CA GLN A 322 -17.27 9.96 -7.24
C GLN A 322 -17.20 10.34 -5.76
N SER A 323 -17.82 9.54 -4.88
CA SER A 323 -17.82 9.75 -3.43
C SER A 323 -16.66 9.07 -2.69
N ALA A 324 -15.89 8.22 -3.38
CA ALA A 324 -14.69 7.64 -2.80
C ALA A 324 -13.66 8.74 -2.56
N PRO A 325 -12.74 8.59 -1.58
CA PRO A 325 -11.64 9.54 -1.41
C PRO A 325 -10.93 9.71 -2.75
N THR A 326 -10.80 10.92 -3.28
CA THR A 326 -10.29 11.13 -4.65
C THR A 326 -8.75 11.28 -4.67
N PRO A 327 -8.06 10.84 -5.74
CA PRO A 327 -6.62 11.09 -5.95
C PRO A 327 -6.25 12.56 -6.19
N ALA A 328 -7.12 13.35 -6.85
CA ALA A 328 -7.03 14.80 -7.01
C ALA A 328 -8.25 15.31 -7.80
N GLU A 329 -8.64 16.56 -7.52
CA GLU A 329 -9.58 17.45 -8.22
C GLU A 329 -10.99 16.92 -8.53
N HIS A 330 -11.95 17.25 -7.66
CA HIS A 330 -13.28 17.62 -8.11
C HIS A 330 -13.72 18.91 -7.39
N GLU A 331 -13.77 20.02 -8.13
CA GLU A 331 -14.53 21.19 -7.66
C GLU A 331 -16.02 20.82 -7.60
N PRO A 332 -16.71 21.08 -6.47
CA PRO A 332 -18.14 20.83 -6.38
C PRO A 332 -18.89 21.77 -7.32
N THR A 333 -19.48 21.20 -8.38
CA THR A 333 -20.36 21.96 -9.27
C THR A 333 -21.70 22.16 -8.57
N ALA A 334 -21.87 23.33 -7.94
CA ALA A 334 -23.12 23.71 -7.31
C ALA A 334 -24.23 23.79 -8.37
N THR A 335 -25.13 22.80 -8.39
CA THR A 335 -26.37 22.87 -9.16
C THR A 335 -27.54 22.82 -8.18
N SER A 336 -28.33 23.89 -8.17
CA SER A 336 -29.52 24.04 -7.35
C SER A 336 -30.67 23.19 -7.91
N SER A 337 -30.76 21.94 -7.45
CA SER A 337 -32.00 21.15 -7.46
C SER A 337 -32.29 20.61 -6.05
N SER A 338 -33.49 20.09 -5.82
CA SER A 338 -33.87 19.53 -4.51
C SER A 338 -33.19 18.17 -4.29
N THR A 339 -31.89 18.19 -4.02
CA THR A 339 -31.09 17.00 -3.73
C THR A 339 -31.32 16.53 -2.29
N ARG A 340 -31.38 15.21 -2.12
CA ARG A 340 -31.32 14.56 -0.81
C ARG A 340 -29.90 14.08 -0.59
N SER A 341 -29.42 14.25 0.64
CA SER A 341 -28.11 13.76 1.05
C SER A 341 -28.20 12.34 1.62
N TYR A 342 -27.23 11.50 1.28
CA TYR A 342 -27.08 10.12 1.74
C TYR A 342 -25.62 9.86 2.16
N PRO A 343 -25.35 9.07 3.21
CA PRO A 343 -23.99 8.68 3.56
C PRO A 343 -23.29 7.98 2.40
N ARG A 344 -22.00 8.27 2.16
CA ARG A 344 -21.23 7.62 1.08
C ARG A 344 -21.18 6.10 1.24
N SER A 345 -20.99 5.62 2.47
CA SER A 345 -20.92 4.19 2.80
C SER A 345 -22.23 3.47 2.48
N ASP A 346 -23.37 4.15 2.59
CA ASP A 346 -24.66 3.61 2.15
C ASP A 346 -24.71 3.41 0.64
N ILE A 347 -24.13 4.31 -0.15
CA ILE A 347 -24.10 4.18 -1.62
C ILE A 347 -23.17 3.04 -2.04
N VAL A 348 -21.97 2.97 -1.45
CA VAL A 348 -20.99 1.87 -1.69
C VAL A 348 -21.60 0.51 -1.31
N ARG A 349 -22.22 0.43 -0.13
CA ARG A 349 -22.89 -0.78 0.36
C ARG A 349 -24.04 -1.19 -0.56
N LYS A 350 -24.88 -0.23 -0.99
CA LYS A 350 -26.00 -0.51 -1.90
C LYS A 350 -25.53 -0.99 -3.26
N PHE A 351 -24.48 -0.39 -3.81
CA PHE A 351 -23.86 -0.87 -5.05
C PHE A 351 -23.42 -2.34 -4.90
N ALA A 352 -22.64 -2.66 -3.86
CA ALA A 352 -22.13 -4.02 -3.64
C ALA A 352 -23.25 -5.06 -3.53
N LEU A 353 -24.31 -4.76 -2.75
CA LEU A 353 -25.45 -5.65 -2.57
C LEU A 353 -26.30 -5.79 -3.83
N ARG A 354 -26.47 -4.69 -4.60
CA ARG A 354 -27.24 -4.72 -5.84
C ARG A 354 -26.59 -5.60 -6.89
N VAL A 355 -25.29 -5.42 -7.13
CA VAL A 355 -24.55 -6.22 -8.13
C VAL A 355 -24.46 -7.70 -7.74
N ALA A 356 -24.55 -8.00 -6.45
CA ALA A 356 -24.59 -9.38 -5.99
C ALA A 356 -25.94 -10.07 -6.29
N ASP A 357 -27.02 -9.31 -6.49
CA ASP A 357 -28.38 -9.80 -6.77
C ASP A 357 -28.82 -10.97 -5.86
N GLY A 358 -28.50 -10.85 -4.57
CA GLY A 358 -28.81 -11.88 -3.58
C GLY A 358 -27.97 -13.15 -3.66
N VAL A 359 -26.94 -13.21 -4.50
CA VAL A 359 -25.99 -14.32 -4.62
C VAL A 359 -24.66 -13.96 -3.95
N CYS A 360 -24.17 -14.84 -3.09
CA CYS A 360 -22.86 -14.69 -2.45
C CYS A 360 -21.75 -14.68 -3.52
N GLN A 361 -20.94 -13.62 -3.57
CA GLN A 361 -19.89 -13.51 -4.58
C GLN A 361 -18.66 -14.38 -4.26
N GLY A 362 -18.60 -14.98 -3.07
CA GLY A 362 -17.52 -15.88 -2.65
C GLY A 362 -17.77 -17.37 -2.92
N CYS A 363 -18.98 -17.87 -2.65
CA CYS A 363 -19.36 -19.28 -2.89
C CYS A 363 -20.35 -19.48 -4.03
N GLU A 364 -20.91 -18.40 -4.60
CA GLU A 364 -21.84 -18.43 -5.74
C GLU A 364 -23.18 -19.10 -5.44
N GLU A 365 -23.51 -19.23 -4.15
CA GLU A 365 -24.81 -19.71 -3.67
C GLU A 365 -25.72 -18.53 -3.31
N ASP A 366 -27.03 -18.75 -3.36
CA ASP A 366 -28.03 -17.79 -2.89
C ASP A 366 -27.78 -17.36 -1.43
N ALA A 367 -28.21 -16.16 -1.08
CA ALA A 367 -28.19 -15.67 0.29
C ALA A 367 -28.90 -16.68 1.22
N PRO A 368 -28.32 -16.97 2.38
CA PRO A 368 -28.79 -18.07 3.22
C PRO A 368 -30.16 -17.84 3.86
N PHE A 369 -30.61 -16.57 3.93
CA PHE A 369 -31.92 -16.18 4.45
C PHE A 369 -32.29 -14.76 3.98
N LEU A 370 -33.53 -14.35 4.24
CA LEU A 370 -34.01 -12.99 4.03
C LEU A 370 -33.96 -12.18 5.34
N ASN A 371 -33.72 -10.88 5.26
CA ASN A 371 -33.82 -9.96 6.40
C ASN A 371 -35.29 -9.63 6.75
N ASP A 372 -35.50 -8.82 7.79
CA ASP A 372 -36.84 -8.38 8.23
C ASP A 372 -37.60 -7.53 7.19
N HIS A 373 -36.92 -7.08 6.14
CA HIS A 373 -37.49 -6.38 4.98
C HIS A 373 -37.73 -7.30 3.78
N ASN A 374 -37.58 -8.63 3.95
CA ASN A 374 -37.74 -9.65 2.91
C ASN A 374 -36.72 -9.51 1.76
N GLU A 375 -35.52 -9.03 2.07
CA GLU A 375 -34.40 -8.90 1.12
C GLU A 375 -33.31 -9.95 1.40
N PRO A 376 -32.61 -10.48 0.38
CA PRO A 376 -31.49 -11.41 0.54
C PRO A 376 -30.42 -10.89 1.51
N PHE A 377 -30.08 -11.67 2.54
CA PHE A 377 -29.07 -11.28 3.53
C PHE A 377 -27.66 -11.62 3.07
N LEU A 378 -26.89 -10.60 2.69
CA LEU A 378 -25.45 -10.65 2.46
C LEU A 378 -24.75 -9.55 3.28
N GLU A 379 -23.51 -9.82 3.67
CA GLU A 379 -22.62 -8.88 4.36
C GLU A 379 -21.67 -8.27 3.33
N VAL A 380 -21.48 -6.95 3.38
CA VAL A 380 -20.48 -6.28 2.54
C VAL A 380 -19.14 -6.36 3.25
N HIS A 381 -18.17 -6.96 2.56
CA HIS A 381 -16.81 -7.14 3.03
C HIS A 381 -15.86 -6.23 2.25
N HIS A 382 -15.01 -5.49 2.96
CA HIS A 382 -13.90 -4.74 2.37
C HIS A 382 -12.70 -5.69 2.14
N LEU A 383 -12.27 -5.82 0.89
CA LEU A 383 -11.26 -6.78 0.43
C LEU A 383 -9.87 -6.48 0.95
N THR A 384 -9.52 -5.22 1.04
CA THR A 384 -8.54 -4.71 1.99
C THR A 384 -9.39 -4.12 3.12
N ARG A 385 -9.21 -4.54 4.37
CA ARG A 385 -10.09 -4.08 5.48
C ARG A 385 -9.93 -2.57 5.63
N ARG A 386 -10.97 -1.84 6.06
CA ARG A 386 -10.83 -0.40 6.38
C ARG A 386 -9.80 -0.12 7.49
N SER A 387 -9.47 -1.12 8.31
CA SER A 387 -8.42 -1.12 9.34
C SER A 387 -7.07 -1.68 8.87
N ASP A 388 -7.00 -2.17 7.62
CA ASP A 388 -5.80 -2.82 7.05
C ASP A 388 -5.40 -2.19 5.69
N GLY A 389 -6.01 -1.09 5.29
CA GLY A 389 -5.67 -0.31 4.10
C GLY A 389 -6.82 -0.02 3.15
N GLY A 390 -8.04 -0.38 3.49
CA GLY A 390 -9.14 -0.49 2.57
C GLY A 390 -9.93 0.78 2.37
N PRO A 391 -9.99 1.36 1.16
CA PRO A 391 -10.93 2.43 0.92
C PRO A 391 -12.36 1.90 0.95
N ASP A 392 -13.28 2.69 1.48
CA ASP A 392 -14.69 2.45 1.28
C ASP A 392 -15.09 2.97 -0.10
N ALA A 393 -14.84 2.11 -1.10
CA ALA A 393 -14.99 2.39 -2.52
C ALA A 393 -15.51 1.13 -3.24
N PRO A 394 -16.24 1.29 -4.38
CA PRO A 394 -16.79 0.16 -5.14
C PRO A 394 -15.78 -0.93 -5.45
N ALA A 395 -14.55 -0.58 -5.84
CA ALA A 395 -13.52 -1.54 -6.20
C ALA A 395 -13.07 -2.42 -5.02
N ASN A 396 -13.18 -1.92 -3.79
CA ASN A 396 -12.69 -2.60 -2.59
C ASN A 396 -13.79 -3.33 -1.80
N VAL A 397 -15.04 -3.36 -2.27
CA VAL A 397 -16.14 -4.05 -1.56
C VAL A 397 -16.69 -5.23 -2.34
N ILE A 398 -17.11 -6.27 -1.62
CA ILE A 398 -17.75 -7.47 -2.18
C ILE A 398 -18.86 -7.98 -1.25
N ALA A 399 -19.94 -8.54 -1.79
CA ALA A 399 -21.03 -9.09 -0.97
C ALA A 399 -20.84 -10.59 -0.72
N LEU A 400 -20.83 -11.00 0.55
CA LEU A 400 -20.58 -12.38 0.99
C LEU A 400 -21.71 -12.87 1.91
N CYS A 401 -21.98 -14.17 1.89
CA CYS A 401 -22.78 -14.77 2.96
C CYS A 401 -21.98 -14.81 4.27
N PRO A 402 -22.62 -14.92 5.45
CA PRO A 402 -21.94 -14.92 6.74
C PRO A 402 -20.83 -15.97 6.89
N ASN A 403 -20.99 -17.13 6.25
CA ASN A 403 -19.98 -18.19 6.26
C ASN A 403 -18.74 -17.82 5.44
N CYS A 404 -18.94 -17.25 4.24
CA CYS A 404 -17.83 -16.78 3.41
C CYS A 404 -17.12 -15.59 4.04
N HIS A 405 -17.88 -14.65 4.62
CA HIS A 405 -17.30 -13.51 5.31
C HIS A 405 -16.41 -13.96 6.48
N ARG A 406 -16.91 -14.85 7.35
CA ARG A 406 -16.08 -15.46 8.41
C ARG A 406 -14.89 -16.25 7.88
N ARG A 407 -15.02 -16.98 6.76
CA ARG A 407 -13.90 -17.72 6.16
C ARG A 407 -12.75 -16.79 5.75
N VAL A 408 -13.05 -15.57 5.28
CA VAL A 408 -11.99 -14.61 4.95
C VAL A 408 -11.19 -14.23 6.20
N HIS A 409 -11.87 -13.95 7.32
CA HIS A 409 -11.20 -13.48 8.55
C HIS A 409 -10.60 -14.61 9.39
N GLU A 410 -11.27 -15.76 9.48
CA GLU A 410 -10.99 -16.83 10.45
C GLU A 410 -10.51 -18.13 9.77
N GLY A 411 -10.60 -18.21 8.44
CA GLY A 411 -10.26 -19.40 7.69
C GLY A 411 -8.74 -19.58 7.55
N ARG A 412 -8.27 -20.82 7.65
CA ARG A 412 -6.85 -21.16 7.36
C ARG A 412 -6.43 -20.78 5.95
N ASP A 413 -7.39 -20.72 5.02
CA ASP A 413 -7.17 -20.31 3.63
C ASP A 413 -7.72 -18.89 3.35
N GLY A 414 -7.94 -18.08 4.40
CA GLY A 414 -8.53 -16.74 4.33
C GLY A 414 -7.81 -15.83 3.33
N ASP A 415 -6.48 -15.71 3.40
CA ASP A 415 -5.70 -14.88 2.47
C ASP A 415 -5.83 -15.34 1.02
N ALA A 416 -5.72 -16.65 0.79
CA ALA A 416 -5.86 -17.24 -0.53
C ALA A 416 -7.29 -17.07 -1.08
N PHE A 417 -8.29 -17.11 -0.21
CA PHE A 417 -9.67 -16.84 -0.56
C PHE A 417 -9.87 -15.37 -0.89
N ASN A 418 -9.35 -14.45 -0.07
CA ASN A 418 -9.44 -13.02 -0.27
C ASN A 418 -8.76 -12.56 -1.56
N ARG A 419 -7.62 -13.16 -1.94
CA ARG A 419 -6.99 -12.90 -3.26
C ARG A 419 -7.92 -13.24 -4.43
N ARG A 420 -8.68 -14.35 -4.35
CA ARG A 420 -9.68 -14.68 -5.37
C ARG A 420 -10.82 -13.65 -5.39
N LEU A 421 -11.24 -13.17 -4.23
CA LEU A 421 -12.27 -12.13 -4.11
C LEU A 421 -11.78 -10.80 -4.70
N LYS A 422 -10.53 -10.40 -4.43
CA LYS A 422 -9.88 -9.23 -5.06
C LYS A 422 -9.89 -9.32 -6.58
N ALA A 423 -9.48 -10.45 -7.15
CA ALA A 423 -9.54 -10.66 -8.59
C ALA A 423 -10.97 -10.56 -9.16
N LYS A 424 -11.97 -11.10 -8.44
CA LYS A 424 -13.38 -11.03 -8.84
C LYS A 424 -13.92 -9.60 -8.79
N ALA A 425 -13.55 -8.84 -7.76
CA ALA A 425 -13.95 -7.43 -7.63
C ALA A 425 -13.26 -6.52 -8.66
N ALA A 426 -11.99 -6.78 -8.99
CA ALA A 426 -11.28 -6.09 -10.07
C ALA A 426 -11.96 -6.35 -11.42
N ALA A 427 -12.25 -7.62 -11.74
CA ALA A 427 -12.97 -7.98 -12.96
C ALA A 427 -14.37 -7.34 -13.03
N ARG A 428 -15.12 -7.32 -11.91
CA ARG A 428 -16.39 -6.59 -11.82
C ARG A 428 -16.19 -5.11 -12.11
N THR A 429 -15.23 -4.46 -11.47
CA THR A 429 -14.98 -3.02 -11.61
C THR A 429 -14.69 -2.63 -13.05
N GLU A 430 -13.93 -3.47 -13.77
CA GLU A 430 -13.65 -3.27 -15.20
C GLU A 430 -14.91 -3.32 -16.07
N THR A 431 -15.96 -4.05 -15.68
CA THR A 431 -17.22 -4.06 -16.44
C THR A 431 -18.04 -2.77 -16.35
N TYR A 432 -17.74 -1.91 -15.38
CA TYR A 432 -18.41 -0.62 -15.18
C TYR A 432 -17.57 0.59 -15.61
N ARG A 433 -16.28 0.38 -15.92
CA ARG A 433 -15.37 1.35 -16.53
C ARG A 433 -15.56 1.37 -18.04
#